data_AF-A0A6J1SQZ5-F1
#
_entry.id   AF-A0A6J1SQZ5-F1
#
_cell.length_a   1.000
_cell.length_b   1.000
_cell.length_c   1.000
_cell.angle_alpha   90.00
_cell.angle_beta   90.00
_cell.angle_gamma   90.00
#
_symmetry.space_group_name_H-M   'P 1'
#
loop_
_entity.id
_entity.type
_entity.pdbx_description
1 polymer ?
#
loop_
_entity_poly.entity_id
_entity_poly.type
_entity_poly.pdbx_seq_one_letter_code
_entity_poly.pdbx_strand_id
1 'polypeptide(L)'
;MALACDVCFSYFDLARHRPKSLPCGHTICSVCALHPALGRKCPTCRKDLETDAGDLPDNILAIRMMEGAEGAAPHDARVRQVQQLQRGVEVGRQVVQQLRRLVPVAVEALNNQLASSVAQLRQMEQALERLQLAGEESVSLDPRTAQQLQGAAYQEDSLRLLSSKSSKVSVVAEEGEATWRASVQLGSFDQVVRLVLLQLLSDGQLHKVDPYVGPPKLSVFSIDDKDVDREGLFLNVNNILQDRRRWRNTRILKNFRGGCAEDLLQAMTPYLNLEEIELHTLEPAVLVQVENLTSLKKLIVCCQPGLEGYPDLPLQLEELSITHPTENQLYCLQRMSKLRSLEVRHYWHGQDVSFPPSPSRALLWLGVAFNKDRKSTMLSLINSHAASLQELQVRCSYEHGCTYFPHLGRELAGCRLRALRRLVLERPLLGALDKCPETDACRLQLQTIRRSLPETVDVLCMHCDKSAL
;
A
#
# COMPACT_ATOMS: atom_id res chain seq x y z
N MET A 1 -19.13 31.34 -11.05
CA MET A 1 -19.80 31.29 -9.74
C MET A 1 -21.29 31.17 -9.99
N ALA A 2 -21.99 30.20 -9.40
CA ALA A 2 -23.43 30.01 -9.61
C ALA A 2 -24.21 30.92 -8.64
N LEU A 3 -25.12 31.74 -9.17
CA LEU A 3 -25.94 32.68 -8.40
C LEU A 3 -27.12 31.91 -7.75
N ALA A 4 -27.29 32.03 -6.43
CA ALA A 4 -28.34 31.33 -5.67
C ALA A 4 -29.11 32.30 -4.77
N CYS A 5 -30.33 31.91 -4.40
CA CYS A 5 -31.19 32.69 -3.52
C CYS A 5 -30.80 32.50 -2.05
N ASP A 6 -30.58 33.59 -1.32
CA ASP A 6 -30.18 33.55 0.11
C ASP A 6 -31.30 33.10 1.07
N VAL A 7 -32.52 32.87 0.58
CA VAL A 7 -33.66 32.45 1.40
C VAL A 7 -33.90 30.94 1.29
N CYS A 8 -33.98 30.41 0.06
CA CYS A 8 -34.22 28.97 -0.18
C CYS A 8 -32.97 28.19 -0.58
N PHE A 9 -31.85 28.87 -0.81
CA PHE A 9 -30.59 28.30 -1.31
C PHE A 9 -30.68 27.61 -2.68
N SER A 10 -31.81 27.71 -3.39
CA SER A 10 -31.93 27.27 -4.79
C SER A 10 -31.17 28.20 -5.73
N TYR A 11 -30.56 27.62 -6.77
CA TYR A 11 -29.98 28.37 -7.88
C TYR A 11 -31.05 29.18 -8.61
N PHE A 12 -30.68 30.38 -9.07
CA PHE A 12 -31.57 31.16 -9.92
C PHE A 12 -31.70 30.51 -11.29
N ASP A 13 -32.91 30.59 -11.85
CA ASP A 13 -33.23 30.09 -13.17
C ASP A 13 -34.35 30.93 -13.80
N LEU A 14 -34.51 30.91 -15.12
CA LEU A 14 -35.48 31.76 -15.81
C LEU A 14 -36.94 31.28 -15.68
N ALA A 15 -37.17 30.05 -15.20
CA ALA A 15 -38.47 29.40 -15.20
C ALA A 15 -39.18 29.44 -13.85
N ARG A 16 -38.52 29.02 -12.77
CA ARG A 16 -39.06 28.87 -11.42
C ARG A 16 -38.39 29.81 -10.43
N HIS A 17 -37.07 29.78 -10.30
CA HIS A 17 -36.35 30.63 -9.34
C HIS A 17 -35.85 31.92 -9.98
N ARG A 18 -36.74 32.66 -10.67
CA ARG A 18 -36.37 33.91 -11.34
C ARG A 18 -35.96 34.98 -10.31
N PRO A 19 -34.79 35.64 -10.44
CA PRO A 19 -34.30 36.57 -9.44
C PRO A 19 -35.08 37.90 -9.47
N LYS A 20 -35.57 38.33 -8.31
CA LYS A 20 -36.36 39.55 -8.09
C LYS A 20 -35.56 40.55 -7.25
N SER A 21 -35.52 41.80 -7.68
CA SER A 21 -34.84 42.89 -6.98
C SER A 21 -35.76 43.51 -5.93
N LEU A 22 -35.33 43.51 -4.67
CA LEU A 22 -36.01 44.21 -3.58
C LEU A 22 -35.63 45.71 -3.61
N PRO A 23 -36.49 46.64 -3.14
CA PRO A 23 -36.20 48.07 -3.09
C PRO A 23 -34.93 48.44 -2.32
N CYS A 24 -34.53 47.58 -1.37
CA CYS A 24 -33.32 47.74 -0.59
C CYS A 24 -32.03 47.29 -1.32
N GLY A 25 -32.12 46.76 -2.54
CA GLY A 25 -30.99 46.27 -3.34
C GLY A 25 -30.67 44.78 -3.21
N HIS A 26 -31.33 44.04 -2.31
CA HIS A 26 -31.16 42.59 -2.19
C HIS A 26 -31.91 41.84 -3.30
N THR A 27 -31.50 40.60 -3.58
CA THR A 27 -32.13 39.75 -4.60
C THR A 27 -32.62 38.44 -4.00
N ILE A 28 -33.88 38.07 -4.27
CA ILE A 28 -34.48 36.78 -3.86
C ILE A 28 -35.15 36.12 -5.06
N CYS A 29 -35.46 34.83 -5.00
CA CYS A 29 -36.16 34.17 -6.11
C CYS A 29 -37.66 34.48 -6.08
N SER A 30 -38.32 34.36 -7.25
CA SER A 30 -39.75 34.65 -7.39
C SER A 30 -40.63 33.79 -6.48
N VAL A 31 -40.24 32.53 -6.23
CA VAL A 31 -40.92 31.63 -5.29
C VAL A 31 -40.88 32.18 -3.86
N CYS A 32 -39.71 32.65 -3.42
CA CYS A 32 -39.57 33.23 -2.09
C CYS A 32 -40.22 34.60 -1.98
N ALA A 33 -40.26 35.38 -3.07
CA ALA A 33 -40.98 36.64 -3.13
C ALA A 33 -42.48 36.43 -2.88
N LEU A 34 -43.07 35.41 -3.52
CA LEU A 34 -44.50 35.11 -3.40
C LEU A 34 -44.88 34.34 -2.13
N HIS A 35 -43.92 34.03 -1.25
CA HIS A 35 -44.19 33.23 -0.06
C HIS A 35 -44.92 34.07 1.01
N PRO A 36 -46.07 33.62 1.55
CA PRO A 36 -46.86 34.39 2.51
C PRO A 36 -46.10 34.83 3.78
N ALA A 37 -45.08 34.06 4.17
CA ALA A 37 -44.24 34.35 5.34
C ALA A 37 -43.21 35.48 5.14
N LEU A 38 -42.99 35.96 3.90
CA LEU A 38 -42.06 37.07 3.64
C LEU A 38 -42.49 38.36 4.34
N GLY A 39 -43.81 38.56 4.46
CA GLY A 39 -44.39 39.80 4.99
C GLY A 39 -44.01 41.03 4.16
N ARG A 40 -44.11 42.22 4.75
CA ARG A 40 -43.72 43.49 4.12
C ARG A 40 -42.28 43.90 4.41
N LYS A 41 -41.36 42.95 4.68
CA LYS A 41 -39.97 43.25 5.03
C LYS A 41 -38.99 42.41 4.24
N CYS A 42 -37.85 43.00 3.89
CA CYS A 42 -36.74 42.27 3.30
C CYS A 42 -36.21 41.21 4.29
N PRO A 43 -36.05 39.94 3.90
CA PRO A 43 -35.56 38.89 4.80
C PRO A 43 -34.09 39.08 5.17
N THR A 44 -33.31 39.75 4.32
CA THR A 44 -31.88 39.97 4.52
C THR A 44 -31.60 41.18 5.43
N CYS A 45 -32.24 42.33 5.19
CA CYS A 45 -31.93 43.58 5.91
C CYS A 45 -33.11 44.19 6.68
N ARG A 46 -34.27 43.53 6.68
CA ARG A 46 -35.48 43.91 7.45
C ARG A 46 -36.10 45.28 7.11
N LYS A 47 -35.65 45.95 6.04
CA LYS A 47 -36.29 47.15 5.50
C LYS A 47 -37.69 46.85 4.95
N ASP A 48 -38.62 47.78 5.13
CA ASP A 48 -39.99 47.63 4.64
C ASP A 48 -40.06 47.64 3.10
N LEU A 49 -40.96 46.81 2.56
CA LEU A 49 -41.25 46.70 1.14
C LEU A 49 -42.50 47.54 0.87
N GLU A 50 -42.34 48.64 0.14
CA GLU A 50 -43.43 49.55 -0.22
C GLU A 50 -44.34 48.97 -1.32
N THR A 51 -43.86 47.97 -2.06
CA THR A 51 -44.56 47.28 -3.15
C THR A 51 -44.98 45.87 -2.76
N ASP A 52 -46.07 45.38 -3.37
CA ASP A 52 -46.50 44.00 -3.20
C ASP A 52 -45.46 43.04 -3.79
N ALA A 53 -45.33 41.86 -3.18
CA ALA A 53 -44.25 40.93 -3.48
C ALA A 53 -44.36 40.30 -4.89
N GLY A 54 -45.56 40.33 -5.49
CA GLY A 54 -45.79 39.95 -6.89
C GLY A 54 -45.30 40.98 -7.92
N ASP A 55 -45.15 42.24 -7.53
CA ASP A 55 -44.83 43.36 -8.43
C ASP A 55 -43.34 43.76 -8.41
N LEU A 56 -42.51 42.99 -7.71
CA LEU A 56 -41.07 43.25 -7.69
C LEU A 56 -40.47 43.12 -9.10
N PRO A 57 -39.56 44.01 -9.53
CA PRO A 57 -38.90 43.88 -10.82
C PRO A 57 -37.91 42.71 -10.82
N ASP A 58 -37.61 42.16 -11.99
CA ASP A 58 -36.55 41.15 -12.11
C ASP A 58 -35.17 41.80 -12.02
N ASN A 59 -34.21 41.06 -11.46
CA ASN A 59 -32.80 41.47 -11.50
C ASN A 59 -32.23 41.16 -12.88
N ILE A 60 -32.36 42.12 -13.81
CA ILE A 60 -31.88 42.00 -15.19
C ILE A 60 -30.38 41.74 -15.28
N LEU A 61 -29.57 42.22 -14.33
CA LEU A 61 -28.13 41.95 -14.29
C LEU A 61 -27.87 40.47 -13.96
N ALA A 62 -28.55 39.92 -12.95
CA ALA A 62 -28.46 38.50 -12.63
C ALA A 62 -28.95 37.62 -13.79
N ILE A 63 -30.04 38.02 -14.45
CA ILE A 63 -30.55 37.35 -15.65
C ILE A 63 -29.52 37.36 -16.78
N ARG A 64 -28.89 38.50 -17.09
CA ARG A 64 -27.83 38.59 -18.12
C ARG A 64 -26.59 37.79 -17.75
N MET A 65 -26.26 37.66 -16.46
CA MET A 65 -25.15 36.79 -16.02
C MET A 65 -25.48 35.30 -16.22
N MET A 66 -26.75 34.91 -16.12
CA MET A 66 -27.21 33.56 -16.44
C MET A 66 -27.30 33.32 -17.95
N GLU A 67 -27.87 34.27 -18.70
CA GLU A 67 -27.97 34.22 -20.17
C GLU A 67 -26.59 34.31 -20.85
N GLY A 68 -25.66 35.07 -20.29
CA GLY A 68 -24.27 35.19 -20.76
C GLY A 68 -23.43 33.92 -20.59
N ALA A 69 -23.90 32.96 -19.79
CA ALA A 69 -23.32 31.62 -19.69
C ALA A 69 -23.88 30.64 -20.74
N GLU A 70 -25.02 30.97 -21.38
CA GLU A 70 -25.67 30.13 -22.40
C GLU A 70 -25.34 30.54 -23.85
N GLY A 71 -24.41 31.49 -24.03
CA GLY A 71 -24.00 32.04 -25.33
C GLY A 71 -22.80 31.38 -26.04
N ALA A 72 -22.27 30.24 -25.58
CA ALA A 72 -21.26 29.46 -26.30
C ALA A 72 -21.89 28.18 -26.89
N ALA A 73 -22.12 28.18 -28.20
CA ALA A 73 -22.97 27.22 -28.91
C ALA A 73 -22.57 25.71 -28.75
N PRO A 74 -23.53 24.82 -28.42
CA PRO A 74 -23.33 23.35 -28.36
C PRO A 74 -23.09 22.64 -29.71
N HIS A 75 -23.35 23.30 -30.84
CA HIS A 75 -23.25 22.70 -32.18
C HIS A 75 -21.80 22.45 -32.61
N ASP A 76 -20.89 23.36 -32.24
CA ASP A 76 -19.49 23.32 -32.68
C ASP A 76 -18.69 22.24 -31.94
N ALA A 77 -19.02 21.98 -30.68
CA ALA A 77 -18.44 20.87 -29.90
C ALA A 77 -18.85 19.50 -30.46
N ARG A 78 -20.12 19.34 -30.84
CA ARG A 78 -20.64 18.09 -31.41
C ARG A 78 -20.06 17.82 -32.81
N VAL A 79 -19.91 18.84 -33.65
CA VAL A 79 -19.26 18.72 -34.97
C VAL A 79 -17.78 18.35 -34.82
N ARG A 80 -17.05 19.00 -33.91
CA ARG A 80 -15.63 18.67 -33.62
C ARG A 80 -15.47 17.24 -33.10
N GLN A 81 -16.37 16.78 -32.23
CA GLN A 81 -16.36 15.43 -31.68
C GLN A 81 -16.64 14.38 -32.76
N VAL A 82 -17.59 14.63 -33.67
CA VAL A 82 -17.86 13.77 -34.82
C VAL A 82 -16.67 13.72 -35.78
N GLN A 83 -16.03 14.85 -36.07
CA GLN A 83 -14.83 14.88 -36.91
C GLN A 83 -13.63 14.15 -36.28
N GLN A 84 -13.46 14.26 -34.96
CA GLN A 84 -12.43 13.52 -34.23
C GLN A 84 -12.68 12.01 -34.26
N LEU A 85 -13.94 11.59 -34.12
CA LEU A 85 -14.32 10.17 -34.26
C LEU A 85 -14.09 9.67 -35.69
N GLN A 86 -14.42 10.43 -36.71
CA GLN A 86 -14.18 10.06 -38.12
C GLN A 86 -12.70 9.87 -38.41
N ARG A 87 -11.84 10.80 -37.95
CA ARG A 87 -10.38 10.63 -38.06
C ARG A 87 -9.89 9.40 -37.31
N GLY A 88 -10.40 9.16 -36.10
CA GLY A 88 -10.06 7.97 -35.32
C GLY A 88 -10.46 6.66 -36.03
N VAL A 89 -11.63 6.63 -36.66
CA VAL A 89 -12.10 5.47 -37.45
C VAL A 89 -11.22 5.23 -38.67
N GLU A 90 -10.81 6.28 -39.38
CA GLU A 90 -9.95 6.14 -40.57
C GLU A 90 -8.55 5.64 -40.21
N VAL A 91 -7.94 6.21 -39.17
CA VAL A 91 -6.66 5.70 -38.61
C VAL A 91 -6.83 4.25 -38.17
N GLY A 92 -7.96 3.90 -37.53
CA GLY A 92 -8.29 2.53 -37.16
C GLY A 92 -8.36 1.58 -38.37
N ARG A 93 -8.99 2.00 -39.49
CA ARG A 93 -9.02 1.19 -40.73
C ARG A 93 -7.62 0.94 -41.28
N GLN A 94 -6.77 1.97 -41.27
CA GLN A 94 -5.39 1.84 -41.74
C GLN A 94 -4.58 0.88 -40.88
N VAL A 95 -4.70 0.95 -39.54
CA VAL A 95 -4.07 -0.01 -38.63
C VAL A 95 -4.54 -1.44 -38.91
N VAL A 96 -5.85 -1.66 -39.09
CA VAL A 96 -6.39 -2.98 -39.41
C VAL A 96 -5.88 -3.49 -40.76
N GLN A 97 -5.77 -2.64 -41.78
CA GLN A 97 -5.21 -3.02 -43.08
C GLN A 97 -3.73 -3.39 -42.98
N GLN A 98 -2.94 -2.66 -42.18
CA GLN A 98 -1.53 -3.00 -41.95
C GLN A 98 -1.39 -4.33 -41.21
N LEU A 99 -2.18 -4.54 -40.13
CA LEU A 99 -2.18 -5.82 -39.40
C LEU A 99 -2.58 -7.00 -40.29
N ARG A 100 -3.59 -6.84 -41.17
CA ARG A 100 -3.98 -7.88 -42.14
C ARG A 100 -2.85 -8.29 -43.08
N ARG A 101 -1.91 -7.39 -43.39
CA ARG A 101 -0.74 -7.69 -44.22
C ARG A 101 0.41 -8.30 -43.42
N LEU A 102 0.66 -7.80 -42.22
CA LEU A 102 1.81 -8.21 -41.41
C LEU A 102 1.59 -9.53 -40.66
N VAL A 103 0.37 -9.82 -40.23
CA VAL A 103 0.08 -11.04 -39.45
C VAL A 103 0.43 -12.32 -40.21
N PRO A 104 0.05 -12.52 -41.50
CA PRO A 104 0.43 -13.73 -42.23
C PRO A 104 1.95 -13.92 -42.35
N VAL A 105 2.69 -12.84 -42.60
CA VAL A 105 4.16 -12.87 -42.72
C VAL A 105 4.81 -13.24 -41.39
N ALA A 106 4.33 -12.68 -40.28
CA ALA A 106 4.81 -13.03 -38.95
C ALA A 106 4.52 -14.50 -38.63
N VAL A 107 3.33 -15.00 -38.94
CA VAL A 107 2.93 -16.40 -38.73
C VAL A 107 3.82 -17.35 -39.54
N GLU A 108 4.12 -17.01 -40.80
CA GLU A 108 5.00 -17.81 -41.64
C GLU A 108 6.44 -17.86 -41.08
N ALA A 109 6.98 -16.73 -40.65
CA ALA A 109 8.29 -16.68 -39.99
C ALA A 109 8.34 -17.53 -38.71
N LEU A 110 7.30 -17.44 -37.87
CA LEU A 110 7.14 -18.26 -36.66
C LEU A 110 7.07 -19.76 -36.99
N ASN A 111 6.33 -20.15 -38.03
CA ASN A 111 6.25 -21.54 -38.47
C ASN A 111 7.61 -22.07 -38.96
N ASN A 112 8.37 -21.26 -39.69
CA ASN A 112 9.71 -21.63 -40.14
C ASN A 112 10.69 -21.80 -38.96
N GLN A 113 10.63 -20.90 -37.98
CA GLN A 113 11.41 -20.99 -36.75
C GLN A 113 11.05 -22.26 -35.96
N LEU A 114 9.75 -22.55 -35.80
CA LEU A 114 9.28 -23.77 -35.16
C LEU A 114 9.80 -25.03 -35.86
N ALA A 115 9.76 -25.08 -37.19
CA ALA A 115 10.28 -26.20 -37.97
C ALA A 115 11.80 -26.39 -37.75
N SER A 116 12.56 -25.31 -37.66
CA SER A 116 14.00 -25.34 -37.34
C SER A 116 14.26 -25.88 -35.93
N SER A 117 13.54 -25.40 -34.93
CA SER A 117 13.66 -25.89 -33.54
C SER A 117 13.30 -27.37 -33.40
N VAL A 118 12.27 -27.85 -34.13
CA VAL A 118 11.91 -29.28 -34.18
C VAL A 118 13.04 -30.12 -34.80
N ALA A 119 13.70 -29.62 -35.85
CA ALA A 119 14.83 -30.33 -36.45
C ALA A 119 16.03 -30.39 -35.50
N GLN A 120 16.32 -29.32 -34.76
CA GLN A 120 17.37 -29.29 -33.74
C GLN A 120 17.09 -30.28 -32.60
N LEU A 121 15.85 -30.35 -32.10
CA LEU A 121 15.46 -31.30 -31.07
C LEU A 121 15.71 -32.76 -31.51
N ARG A 122 15.32 -33.12 -32.74
CA ARG A 122 15.58 -34.46 -33.29
C ARG A 122 17.06 -34.79 -33.36
N GLN A 123 17.91 -33.83 -33.70
CA GLN A 123 19.36 -34.02 -33.70
C GLN A 123 19.90 -34.28 -32.29
N MET A 124 19.35 -33.61 -31.28
CA MET A 124 19.72 -33.78 -29.88
C MET A 124 19.26 -35.13 -29.32
N GLU A 125 18.04 -35.56 -29.65
CA GLU A 125 17.52 -36.89 -29.32
C GLU A 125 18.40 -38.00 -29.92
N GLN A 126 18.77 -37.89 -31.20
CA GLN A 126 19.68 -38.84 -31.84
C GLN A 126 21.09 -38.84 -31.23
N ALA A 127 21.58 -37.70 -30.75
CA ALA A 127 22.86 -37.62 -30.06
C ALA A 127 22.80 -38.30 -28.67
N LEU A 128 21.70 -38.12 -27.95
CA LEU A 128 21.45 -38.79 -26.67
C LEU A 128 21.41 -40.31 -26.82
N GLU A 129 20.71 -40.83 -27.84
CA GLU A 129 20.68 -42.26 -28.15
C GLU A 129 22.09 -42.83 -28.43
N ARG A 130 22.92 -42.09 -29.17
CA ARG A 130 24.32 -42.50 -29.44
C ARG A 130 25.17 -42.56 -28.18
N LEU A 131 24.99 -41.60 -27.25
CA LEU A 131 25.71 -41.59 -25.98
C LEU A 131 25.25 -42.74 -25.06
N GLN A 132 23.95 -43.06 -25.05
CA GLN A 132 23.42 -44.19 -24.28
C GLN A 132 23.91 -45.54 -24.81
N LEU A 133 24.14 -45.66 -26.12
CA LEU A 133 24.68 -46.87 -26.75
C LEU A 133 26.20 -47.02 -26.57
N ALA A 134 26.93 -45.95 -26.25
CA ALA A 134 28.39 -45.96 -26.15
C ALA A 134 28.95 -46.51 -24.83
N GLY A 135 28.14 -46.68 -23.78
CA GLY A 135 28.57 -47.25 -22.49
C GLY A 135 29.55 -46.38 -21.69
N GLU A 136 29.73 -46.68 -20.39
CA GLU A 136 30.56 -45.94 -19.42
C GLU A 136 32.08 -46.08 -19.63
N GLU A 137 32.57 -46.03 -20.88
CA GLU A 137 34.00 -45.86 -21.12
C GLU A 137 34.30 -44.37 -21.28
N SER A 138 35.23 -43.88 -20.46
CA SER A 138 35.56 -42.47 -20.20
C SER A 138 35.60 -41.60 -21.47
N VAL A 139 34.47 -40.94 -21.77
CA VAL A 139 34.40 -39.93 -22.82
C VAL A 139 34.91 -38.62 -22.23
N SER A 140 36.13 -38.23 -22.60
CA SER A 140 36.54 -36.83 -22.48
C SER A 140 35.48 -35.95 -23.12
N LEU A 141 34.99 -34.91 -22.42
CA LEU A 141 33.97 -33.99 -22.92
C LEU A 141 34.38 -33.38 -24.26
N ASP A 142 33.97 -34.02 -25.37
CA ASP A 142 34.11 -33.45 -26.71
C ASP A 142 33.32 -32.12 -26.72
N PRO A 143 33.90 -31.01 -27.23
CA PRO A 143 33.22 -29.73 -27.39
C PRO A 143 31.79 -29.83 -27.95
N ARG A 144 31.52 -30.84 -28.80
CA ARG A 144 30.19 -31.10 -29.35
C ARG A 144 29.17 -31.55 -28.29
N THR A 145 29.60 -32.33 -27.31
CA THR A 145 28.76 -32.82 -26.21
C THR A 145 28.44 -31.70 -25.22
N ALA A 146 29.41 -30.82 -24.95
CA ALA A 146 29.20 -29.63 -24.12
C ALA A 146 28.18 -28.66 -24.75
N GLN A 147 28.28 -28.44 -26.06
CA GLN A 147 27.32 -27.61 -26.81
C GLN A 147 25.90 -28.20 -26.80
N GLN A 148 25.78 -29.53 -26.85
CA GLN A 148 24.49 -30.24 -26.76
C GLN A 148 23.88 -30.15 -25.36
N LEU A 149 24.68 -30.27 -24.29
CA LEU A 149 24.21 -30.12 -22.91
C LEU A 149 23.74 -28.68 -22.61
N GLN A 150 24.45 -27.68 -23.12
CA GLN A 150 24.04 -26.27 -23.00
C GLN A 150 22.73 -25.99 -23.76
N GLY A 151 22.55 -26.61 -24.93
CA GLY A 151 21.29 -26.55 -25.69
C GLY A 151 20.12 -27.19 -24.93
N ALA A 152 20.34 -28.32 -24.26
CA ALA A 152 19.32 -28.99 -23.45
C ALA A 152 18.89 -28.15 -22.24
N ALA A 153 19.84 -27.55 -21.52
CA ALA A 153 19.54 -26.64 -20.40
C ALA A 153 18.72 -25.42 -20.84
N TYR A 154 19.07 -24.81 -21.98
CA TYR A 154 18.31 -23.70 -22.58
C TYR A 154 16.87 -24.09 -22.93
N GLN A 155 16.67 -25.29 -23.48
CA GLN A 155 15.33 -25.79 -23.83
C GLN A 155 14.48 -26.08 -22.60
N GLU A 156 15.08 -26.57 -21.51
CA GLU A 156 14.40 -26.77 -20.23
C GLU A 156 13.92 -25.42 -19.63
N ASP A 157 14.77 -24.39 -19.64
CA ASP A 157 14.40 -23.05 -19.16
C ASP A 157 13.33 -22.39 -20.04
N SER A 158 13.40 -22.59 -21.36
CA SER A 158 12.39 -22.13 -22.30
C SER A 158 11.03 -22.82 -22.07
N LEU A 159 11.03 -24.13 -21.80
CA LEU A 159 9.83 -24.89 -21.47
C LEU A 159 9.22 -24.43 -20.13
N ARG A 160 10.06 -24.15 -19.13
CA ARG A 160 9.62 -23.62 -17.81
C ARG A 160 8.93 -22.26 -17.95
N LEU A 161 9.44 -21.37 -18.82
CA LEU A 161 8.80 -20.09 -19.14
C LEU A 161 7.44 -20.25 -19.83
N LEU A 162 7.33 -21.19 -20.78
CA LEU A 162 6.12 -21.38 -21.58
C LEU A 162 5.02 -22.14 -20.84
N SER A 163 5.38 -23.15 -20.05
CA SER A 163 4.43 -24.07 -19.37
C SER A 163 3.95 -23.59 -18.01
N SER A 164 4.63 -22.59 -17.40
CA SER A 164 4.24 -22.07 -16.08
C SER A 164 2.83 -21.47 -16.10
N LYS A 165 1.89 -22.15 -15.43
CA LYS A 165 0.50 -21.71 -15.21
C LYS A 165 0.40 -20.60 -14.14
N SER A 166 1.41 -20.42 -13.29
CA SER A 166 1.41 -19.45 -12.18
C SER A 166 2.46 -18.33 -12.33
N SER A 167 2.01 -17.21 -12.89
CA SER A 167 2.12 -15.82 -12.42
C SER A 167 3.34 -15.24 -11.68
N LYS A 168 4.59 -15.73 -11.78
CA LYS A 168 5.75 -14.85 -11.52
C LYS A 168 7.06 -15.41 -12.06
N VAL A 169 7.68 -14.68 -12.97
CA VAL A 169 8.97 -15.00 -13.58
C VAL A 169 10.04 -14.12 -12.94
N SER A 170 11.05 -14.72 -12.31
CA SER A 170 12.26 -14.00 -11.92
C SER A 170 13.37 -14.21 -12.92
N VAL A 171 14.01 -13.12 -13.30
CA VAL A 171 15.03 -13.04 -14.34
C VAL A 171 16.33 -12.63 -13.68
N VAL A 172 17.38 -13.41 -13.90
CA VAL A 172 18.73 -13.10 -13.42
C VAL A 172 19.60 -12.66 -14.60
N ALA A 173 20.15 -11.46 -14.49
CA ALA A 173 21.12 -10.91 -15.45
C ALA A 173 22.43 -10.62 -14.72
N GLU A 174 23.55 -10.98 -15.33
CA GLU A 174 24.89 -10.76 -14.78
C GLU A 174 25.68 -9.87 -15.75
N GLU A 175 26.25 -8.79 -15.23
CA GLU A 175 27.15 -7.92 -15.98
C GLU A 175 28.39 -7.67 -15.12
N GLY A 176 29.50 -8.35 -15.45
CA GLY A 176 30.72 -8.32 -14.63
C GLY A 176 30.56 -9.09 -13.31
N GLU A 177 30.81 -8.44 -12.17
CA GLU A 177 30.63 -9.01 -10.82
C GLU A 177 29.23 -8.76 -10.22
N ALA A 178 28.33 -8.08 -10.95
CA ALA A 178 27.02 -7.69 -10.46
C ALA A 178 25.92 -8.62 -10.99
N THR A 179 25.19 -9.26 -10.06
CA THR A 179 24.03 -10.11 -10.35
C THR A 179 22.73 -9.37 -10.02
N TRP A 180 21.87 -9.16 -11.03
CA TRP A 180 20.57 -8.50 -10.90
C TRP A 180 19.46 -9.53 -10.93
N ARG A 181 18.50 -9.46 -10.00
CA ARG A 181 17.30 -10.31 -10.01
C ARG A 181 16.03 -9.45 -10.06
N ALA A 182 15.35 -9.45 -11.20
CA ALA A 182 14.04 -8.84 -11.35
C ALA A 182 12.95 -9.91 -11.25
N SER A 183 11.75 -9.59 -10.76
CA SER A 183 10.64 -10.55 -10.74
C SER A 183 9.34 -9.90 -11.19
N VAL A 184 8.69 -10.47 -12.21
CA VAL A 184 7.49 -9.92 -12.84
C VAL A 184 6.37 -10.95 -12.81
N GLN A 185 5.20 -10.54 -12.35
CA GLN A 185 3.98 -11.35 -12.39
C GLN A 185 3.38 -11.28 -13.79
N LEU A 186 3.46 -12.38 -14.54
CA LEU A 186 2.88 -12.49 -15.87
C LEU A 186 1.47 -13.11 -15.78
N GLY A 187 0.46 -12.34 -16.16
CA GLY A 187 -0.92 -12.79 -16.30
C GLY A 187 -1.16 -13.61 -17.57
N SER A 188 -2.41 -14.04 -17.77
CA SER A 188 -2.83 -14.84 -18.92
C SER A 188 -2.71 -14.12 -20.27
N PHE A 189 -2.60 -12.79 -20.26
CA PHE A 189 -2.51 -11.95 -21.46
C PHE A 189 -1.08 -11.52 -21.82
N ASP A 190 -0.07 -11.88 -21.02
CA ASP A 190 1.32 -11.43 -21.20
C ASP A 190 2.16 -12.31 -22.14
N GLN A 191 1.51 -12.92 -23.14
CA GLN A 191 2.16 -13.83 -24.10
C GLN A 191 3.29 -13.13 -24.87
N VAL A 192 3.13 -11.84 -25.16
CA VAL A 192 4.17 -11.02 -25.82
C VAL A 192 5.41 -10.90 -24.95
N VAL A 193 5.24 -10.75 -23.63
CA VAL A 193 6.36 -10.62 -22.69
C VAL A 193 7.13 -11.93 -22.59
N ARG A 194 6.42 -13.08 -22.61
CA ARG A 194 7.06 -14.40 -22.64
C ARG A 194 7.93 -14.58 -23.89
N LEU A 195 7.46 -14.12 -25.04
CA LEU A 195 8.21 -14.16 -26.30
C LEU A 195 9.47 -13.28 -26.26
N VAL A 196 9.37 -12.09 -25.66
CA VAL A 196 10.54 -11.19 -25.49
C VAL A 196 11.58 -11.80 -24.52
N LEU A 197 11.14 -12.41 -23.43
CA LEU A 197 12.04 -13.07 -22.48
C LEU A 197 12.76 -14.28 -23.10
N LEU A 198 12.06 -15.05 -23.95
CA LEU A 198 12.67 -16.13 -24.71
C LEU A 198 13.73 -15.63 -25.70
N GLN A 199 13.47 -14.48 -26.34
CA GLN A 199 14.45 -13.85 -27.23
C GLN A 199 15.69 -13.40 -26.45
N LEU A 200 15.51 -12.75 -25.30
CA LEU A 200 16.64 -12.30 -24.48
C LEU A 200 17.46 -13.46 -23.89
N LEU A 201 16.83 -14.59 -23.57
CA LEU A 201 17.53 -15.84 -23.24
C LEU A 201 18.32 -16.37 -24.45
N SER A 202 17.71 -16.36 -25.64
CA SER A 202 18.36 -16.82 -26.88
C SER A 202 19.58 -15.96 -27.21
N ASP A 203 19.52 -14.66 -26.92
CA ASP A 203 20.59 -13.71 -27.16
C ASP A 203 21.67 -13.75 -26.06
N GLY A 204 21.55 -14.68 -25.08
CA GLY A 204 22.49 -14.87 -23.99
C GLY A 204 22.48 -13.77 -22.93
N GLN A 205 21.52 -12.85 -23.00
CA GLN A 205 21.40 -11.72 -22.07
C GLN A 205 20.77 -12.13 -20.73
N LEU A 206 20.17 -13.31 -20.66
CA LEU A 206 19.57 -13.88 -19.45
C LEU A 206 20.21 -15.25 -19.16
N HIS A 207 20.54 -15.51 -17.89
CA HIS A 207 21.23 -16.73 -17.49
C HIS A 207 20.34 -17.76 -16.78
N LYS A 208 19.27 -17.31 -16.10
CA LYS A 208 18.37 -18.21 -15.37
C LYS A 208 16.99 -17.61 -15.14
N VAL A 209 15.97 -18.46 -15.20
CA VAL A 209 14.58 -18.10 -14.92
C VAL A 209 14.03 -18.95 -13.77
N ASP A 210 13.92 -18.36 -12.57
CA ASP A 210 13.32 -19.05 -11.41
C ASP A 210 11.87 -18.55 -11.18
N PRO A 211 10.85 -19.42 -11.05
CA PRO A 211 9.51 -19.01 -10.71
C PRO A 211 9.42 -18.64 -9.22
N TYR A 212 9.25 -17.35 -8.91
CA TYR A 212 9.13 -16.86 -7.53
C TYR A 212 7.72 -16.37 -7.24
N VAL A 213 6.83 -17.18 -6.66
CA VAL A 213 5.47 -16.75 -6.31
C VAL A 213 5.50 -15.82 -5.09
N GLY A 214 5.17 -14.54 -5.28
CA GLY A 214 5.02 -13.57 -4.20
C GLY A 214 4.54 -12.21 -4.74
N PRO A 215 3.98 -11.31 -3.89
CA PRO A 215 3.41 -10.03 -4.34
C PRO A 215 4.45 -9.13 -5.06
N PRO A 216 4.00 -8.11 -5.83
CA PRO A 216 4.90 -7.13 -6.44
C PRO A 216 5.71 -6.43 -5.35
N LYS A 217 7.04 -6.52 -5.43
CA LYS A 217 7.91 -5.81 -4.49
C LYS A 217 7.92 -4.33 -4.90
N LEU A 218 7.41 -3.46 -4.02
CA LEU A 218 7.72 -2.04 -4.08
C LEU A 218 9.26 -1.87 -4.09
N SER A 219 9.77 -0.83 -4.75
CA SER A 219 11.20 -0.52 -4.74
C SER A 219 11.67 -0.31 -3.31
N VAL A 220 12.54 -1.21 -2.83
CA VAL A 220 13.08 -1.20 -1.47
C VAL A 220 14.50 -0.66 -1.50
N PHE A 221 14.76 0.35 -0.68
CA PHE A 221 16.11 0.75 -0.31
C PHE A 221 16.33 0.38 1.15
N SER A 222 17.39 -0.37 1.42
CA SER A 222 17.82 -0.71 2.78
C SER A 222 19.19 -0.09 3.01
N ILE A 223 19.40 0.41 4.23
CA ILE A 223 20.74 0.75 4.72
C ILE A 223 21.45 -0.55 5.07
N ASP A 224 22.65 -0.73 4.52
CA ASP A 224 23.51 -1.88 4.73
C ASP A 224 24.70 -1.51 5.66
N ASP A 225 25.43 -2.51 6.17
CA ASP A 225 26.61 -2.27 7.03
C ASP A 225 27.72 -1.44 6.35
N LYS A 226 27.75 -1.39 5.02
CA LYS A 226 28.67 -0.56 4.22
C LYS A 226 28.30 0.93 4.20
N ASP A 227 27.07 1.26 4.58
CA ASP A 227 26.54 2.64 4.54
C ASP A 227 26.73 3.37 5.87
N VAL A 228 27.14 2.65 6.91
CA VAL A 228 27.53 3.19 8.21
C VAL A 228 29.05 3.23 8.33
N ASP A 229 29.56 4.08 9.22
CA ASP A 229 30.98 4.12 9.56
C ASP A 229 31.45 2.82 10.24
N ARG A 230 32.77 2.70 10.45
CA ARG A 230 33.38 1.48 11.02
C ARG A 230 32.86 1.14 12.42
N GLU A 231 32.32 2.11 13.13
CA GLU A 231 31.74 1.96 14.46
C GLU A 231 30.23 1.66 14.41
N GLY A 232 29.59 1.76 13.24
CA GLY A 232 28.15 1.56 13.06
C GLY A 232 27.29 2.67 13.65
N LEU A 233 27.89 3.82 13.97
CA LEU A 233 27.30 4.93 14.69
C LEU A 233 26.77 6.01 13.75
N PHE A 234 27.42 6.28 12.62
CA PHE A 234 27.05 7.38 11.71
C PHE A 234 26.85 6.91 10.28
N LEU A 235 25.86 7.48 9.61
CA LEU A 235 25.61 7.23 8.20
C LEU A 235 26.58 8.00 7.31
N ASN A 236 27.13 7.32 6.30
CA ASN A 236 27.90 7.97 5.25
C ASN A 236 26.96 8.58 4.21
N VAL A 237 26.31 9.68 4.60
CA VAL A 237 25.29 10.39 3.81
C VAL A 237 25.79 10.72 2.41
N ASN A 238 27.03 11.18 2.28
CA ASN A 238 27.62 11.55 0.99
C ASN A 238 27.72 10.36 0.02
N ASN A 239 28.17 9.20 0.49
CA ASN A 239 28.27 8.00 -0.33
C ASN A 239 26.89 7.52 -0.79
N ILE A 240 25.89 7.59 0.09
CA ILE A 240 24.51 7.20 -0.24
C ILE A 240 23.91 8.18 -1.27
N LEU A 241 24.10 9.49 -1.09
CA LEU A 241 23.56 10.51 -2.00
C LEU A 241 24.24 10.49 -3.38
N GLN A 242 25.51 10.10 -3.47
CA GLN A 242 26.23 9.93 -4.73
C GLN A 242 25.65 8.78 -5.56
N ASP A 243 25.27 7.68 -4.91
CA ASP A 243 24.61 6.56 -5.58
C ASP A 243 23.09 6.78 -5.70
N ARG A 244 22.72 7.79 -6.50
CA ARG A 244 21.31 8.08 -6.80
C ARG A 244 20.55 6.89 -7.37
N ARG A 245 21.22 5.91 -7.97
CA ARG A 245 20.55 4.73 -8.54
C ARG A 245 19.98 3.82 -7.46
N ARG A 246 20.58 3.78 -6.27
CA ARG A 246 20.14 2.94 -5.15
C ARG A 246 18.81 3.36 -4.53
N TRP A 247 18.50 4.65 -4.54
CA TRP A 247 17.33 5.18 -3.83
C TRP A 247 16.34 5.97 -4.71
N ARG A 248 16.69 6.26 -5.97
CA ARG A 248 15.76 6.94 -6.88
C ARG A 248 14.54 6.05 -7.17
N ASN A 249 13.35 6.62 -7.01
CA ASN A 249 12.05 5.94 -7.12
C ASN A 249 11.77 4.90 -6.01
N THR A 250 12.50 4.93 -4.89
CA THR A 250 12.21 4.07 -3.73
C THR A 250 10.85 4.41 -3.12
N ARG A 251 10.09 3.36 -2.76
CA ARG A 251 8.83 3.46 -2.03
C ARG A 251 8.89 2.87 -0.63
N ILE A 252 9.82 1.94 -0.37
CA ILE A 252 10.06 1.35 0.95
C ILE A 252 11.48 1.67 1.38
N LEU A 253 11.63 2.28 2.55
CA LEU A 253 12.91 2.50 3.20
C LEU A 253 13.05 1.60 4.43
N LYS A 254 14.11 0.78 4.48
CA LYS A 254 14.35 -0.18 5.57
C LYS A 254 15.67 0.03 6.28
N ASN A 255 15.74 -0.49 7.52
CA ASN A 255 16.94 -0.51 8.35
C ASN A 255 17.56 0.88 8.57
N PHE A 256 16.74 1.93 8.59
CA PHE A 256 17.25 3.28 8.74
C PHE A 256 17.77 3.47 10.18
N ARG A 257 19.10 3.53 10.34
CA ARG A 257 19.80 3.58 11.63
C ARG A 257 21.09 4.40 11.51
N GLY A 258 21.56 4.94 12.63
CA GLY A 258 22.80 5.72 12.71
C GLY A 258 22.56 7.24 12.71
N GLY A 259 23.51 7.98 13.28
CA GLY A 259 23.55 9.44 13.29
C GLY A 259 23.62 10.02 11.88
N CYS A 260 23.15 11.26 11.72
CA CYS A 260 22.93 11.94 10.42
C CYS A 260 21.81 11.33 9.56
N ALA A 261 20.96 10.48 10.15
CA ALA A 261 19.72 9.99 9.56
C ALA A 261 18.79 11.15 9.10
N GLU A 262 18.74 12.23 9.88
CA GLU A 262 17.98 13.42 9.54
C GLU A 262 18.46 14.04 8.23
N ASP A 263 19.77 14.30 8.11
CA ASP A 263 20.38 14.93 6.92
C ASP A 263 20.07 14.14 5.64
N LEU A 264 20.14 12.81 5.74
CA LEU A 264 19.86 11.92 4.63
C LEU A 264 18.37 11.96 4.23
N LEU A 265 17.45 11.88 5.20
CA LEU A 265 16.02 12.00 4.93
C LEU A 265 15.68 13.37 4.35
N GLN A 266 16.21 14.45 4.93
CA GLN A 266 16.00 15.81 4.44
C GLN A 266 16.48 15.97 3.00
N ALA A 267 17.65 15.42 2.65
CA ALA A 267 18.19 15.46 1.29
C ALA A 267 17.39 14.61 0.29
N MET A 268 16.84 13.47 0.73
CA MET A 268 16.10 12.54 -0.13
C MET A 268 14.61 12.88 -0.27
N THR A 269 14.00 13.52 0.74
CA THR A 269 12.55 13.81 0.81
C THR A 269 11.97 14.45 -0.46
N PRO A 270 12.60 15.43 -1.12
CA PRO A 270 12.04 16.04 -2.33
C PRO A 270 11.92 15.09 -3.53
N TYR A 271 12.63 13.96 -3.50
CA TYR A 271 12.77 13.02 -4.62
C TYR A 271 12.08 11.67 -4.39
N LEU A 272 11.53 11.47 -3.20
CA LEU A 272 10.95 10.21 -2.79
C LEU A 272 9.43 10.34 -2.59
N ASN A 273 8.71 9.34 -3.10
CA ASN A 273 7.31 9.09 -2.73
C ASN A 273 7.28 7.86 -1.82
N LEU A 274 7.84 7.99 -0.62
CA LEU A 274 7.88 6.87 0.35
C LEU A 274 6.46 6.52 0.81
N GLU A 275 6.14 5.24 0.72
CA GLU A 275 4.90 4.65 1.24
C GLU A 275 5.16 3.90 2.55
N GLU A 276 6.36 3.34 2.73
CA GLU A 276 6.76 2.63 3.94
C GLU A 276 8.14 3.06 4.43
N ILE A 277 8.29 3.22 5.74
CA ILE A 277 9.57 3.51 6.38
C ILE A 277 9.75 2.69 7.66
N GLU A 278 10.95 2.15 7.84
CA GLU A 278 11.39 1.43 9.02
C GLU A 278 12.63 2.08 9.62
N LEU A 279 12.45 2.60 10.83
CA LEU A 279 13.41 3.42 11.56
C LEU A 279 13.78 2.76 12.89
N HIS A 280 15.07 2.56 13.12
CA HIS A 280 15.60 1.99 14.36
C HIS A 280 16.44 3.02 15.12
N THR A 281 16.14 3.22 16.40
CA THR A 281 16.94 4.01 17.35
C THR A 281 17.07 5.48 16.94
N LEU A 282 16.00 6.25 17.20
CA LEU A 282 15.86 7.60 16.66
C LEU A 282 16.13 8.72 17.66
N GLU A 283 16.82 9.76 17.18
CA GLU A 283 16.72 11.10 17.72
C GLU A 283 15.38 11.76 17.30
N PRO A 284 14.79 12.65 18.12
CA PRO A 284 13.52 13.30 17.82
C PRO A 284 13.48 14.04 16.48
N ALA A 285 14.62 14.61 16.05
CA ALA A 285 14.73 15.41 14.84
C ALA A 285 14.42 14.62 13.55
N VAL A 286 14.75 13.33 13.52
CA VAL A 286 14.44 12.46 12.37
C VAL A 286 12.92 12.31 12.17
N LEU A 287 12.17 12.23 13.28
CA LEU A 287 10.71 12.05 13.22
C LEU A 287 10.00 13.33 12.73
N VAL A 288 10.61 14.50 12.92
CA VAL A 288 10.12 15.77 12.34
C VAL A 288 10.15 15.71 10.81
N GLN A 289 11.19 15.09 10.22
CA GLN A 289 11.26 14.91 8.77
C GLN A 289 10.19 13.92 8.27
N VAL A 290 9.87 12.90 9.06
CA VAL A 290 8.83 11.90 8.73
C VAL A 290 7.44 12.53 8.67
N GLU A 291 7.17 13.54 9.50
CA GLU A 291 5.90 14.30 9.47
C GLU A 291 5.64 14.93 8.09
N ASN A 292 6.70 15.33 7.38
CA ASN A 292 6.61 15.94 6.05
C ASN A 292 6.30 14.92 4.93
N LEU A 293 6.34 13.60 5.20
CA LEU A 293 6.11 12.55 4.21
C LEU A 293 4.61 12.30 4.00
N THR A 294 4.00 13.11 3.13
CA THR A 294 2.54 13.08 2.87
C THR A 294 2.02 11.77 2.24
N SER A 295 2.88 11.00 1.55
CA SER A 295 2.52 9.73 0.92
C SER A 295 2.68 8.50 1.83
N LEU A 296 3.18 8.70 3.05
CA LEU A 296 3.50 7.62 3.97
C LEU A 296 2.24 6.91 4.46
N LYS A 297 2.21 5.57 4.31
CA LYS A 297 1.12 4.71 4.76
C LYS A 297 1.54 3.82 5.91
N LYS A 298 2.80 3.38 5.94
CA LYS A 298 3.36 2.48 6.95
C LYS A 298 4.57 3.07 7.63
N LEU A 299 4.55 3.08 8.97
CA LEU A 299 5.66 3.52 9.80
C LEU A 299 6.01 2.44 10.82
N ILE A 300 7.27 1.99 10.80
CA ILE A 300 7.85 1.18 11.86
C ILE A 300 8.91 2.04 12.54
N VAL A 301 8.74 2.30 13.84
CA VAL A 301 9.52 3.28 14.59
C VAL A 301 9.93 2.74 15.95
N CYS A 302 11.22 2.82 16.28
CA CYS A 302 11.75 2.50 17.60
C CYS A 302 12.35 3.74 18.26
N CYS A 303 11.63 4.29 19.23
CA CYS A 303 12.07 5.42 20.05
C CYS A 303 13.10 4.97 21.09
N GLN A 304 13.98 5.90 21.49
CA GLN A 304 14.95 5.67 22.56
C GLN A 304 14.25 5.82 23.92
N PRO A 305 14.43 4.86 24.84
CA PRO A 305 13.87 4.95 26.18
C PRO A 305 14.42 6.17 26.94
N GLY A 306 13.52 6.96 27.55
CA GLY A 306 13.90 8.08 28.42
C GLY A 306 14.25 9.39 27.71
N LEU A 307 14.22 9.43 26.37
CA LEU A 307 14.40 10.66 25.61
C LEU A 307 13.06 11.35 25.38
N GLU A 308 12.98 12.63 25.75
CA GLU A 308 11.78 13.47 25.55
C GLU A 308 11.86 14.27 24.24
N GLY A 309 10.75 14.90 23.86
CA GLY A 309 10.71 15.82 22.71
C GLY A 309 10.37 15.16 21.37
N TYR A 310 9.93 13.91 21.34
CA TYR A 310 9.41 13.30 20.11
C TYR A 310 8.15 14.02 19.61
N PRO A 311 8.07 14.34 18.31
CA PRO A 311 6.89 14.96 17.72
C PRO A 311 5.70 14.00 17.61
N ASP A 312 4.54 14.57 17.27
CA ASP A 312 3.32 13.84 16.94
C ASP A 312 3.54 12.91 15.73
N LEU A 313 2.78 11.81 15.67
CA LEU A 313 2.85 10.87 14.56
C LEU A 313 1.98 11.32 13.37
N PRO A 314 2.39 11.03 12.10
CA PRO A 314 1.62 11.43 10.92
C PRO A 314 0.21 10.81 10.89
N LEU A 315 -0.83 11.65 10.80
CA LEU A 315 -2.22 11.19 10.95
C LEU A 315 -2.76 10.36 9.77
N GLN A 316 -2.07 10.37 8.63
CA GLN A 316 -2.46 9.67 7.41
C GLN A 316 -2.15 8.16 7.42
N LEU A 317 -1.41 7.67 8.41
CA LEU A 317 -0.93 6.29 8.47
C LEU A 317 -2.08 5.26 8.47
N GLU A 318 -1.87 4.20 7.71
CA GLU A 318 -2.72 3.01 7.67
C GLU A 318 -2.15 1.87 8.52
N GLU A 319 -0.82 1.82 8.66
CA GLU A 319 -0.10 0.84 9.48
C GLU A 319 0.97 1.53 10.35
N LEU A 320 0.99 1.23 11.65
CA LEU A 320 1.97 1.77 12.60
C LEU A 320 2.50 0.66 13.50
N SER A 321 3.81 0.54 13.62
CA SER A 321 4.46 -0.22 14.70
C SER A 321 5.39 0.70 15.47
N ILE A 322 5.11 0.92 16.75
CA ILE A 322 5.88 1.81 17.61
C ILE A 322 6.42 1.08 18.83
N THR A 323 7.72 1.23 19.07
CA THR A 323 8.43 0.69 20.23
C THR A 323 8.94 1.84 21.12
N HIS A 324 8.66 1.76 22.42
CA HIS A 324 8.90 2.81 23.42
C HIS A 324 8.18 4.15 23.13
N PRO A 325 6.86 4.16 22.87
CA PRO A 325 6.13 5.39 22.58
C PRO A 325 6.13 6.37 23.77
N THR A 326 6.05 7.67 23.48
CA THR A 326 5.74 8.69 24.48
C THR A 326 4.23 8.80 24.73
N GLU A 327 3.84 9.46 25.83
CA GLU A 327 2.44 9.75 26.14
C GLU A 327 1.73 10.53 25.02
N ASN A 328 2.39 11.55 24.46
CA ASN A 328 1.84 12.38 23.39
C ASN A 328 1.58 11.54 22.13
N GLN A 329 2.52 10.68 21.75
CA GLN A 329 2.35 9.79 20.60
C GLN A 329 1.19 8.80 20.79
N LEU A 330 0.95 8.34 22.02
CA LEU A 330 -0.23 7.53 22.34
C LEU A 330 -1.53 8.36 22.19
N TYR A 331 -1.56 9.60 22.66
CA TYR A 331 -2.72 10.48 22.43
C TYR A 331 -2.99 10.73 20.94
N CYS A 332 -1.95 10.81 20.10
CA CYS A 332 -2.11 10.95 18.64
C CYS A 332 -2.92 9.81 18.02
N LEU A 333 -2.86 8.58 18.57
CA LEU A 333 -3.60 7.42 18.04
C LEU A 333 -5.11 7.67 17.98
N GLN A 334 -5.66 8.49 18.89
CA GLN A 334 -7.08 8.83 18.92
C GLN A 334 -7.53 9.63 17.69
N ARG A 335 -6.59 10.31 17.03
CA ARG A 335 -6.84 11.16 15.84
C ARG A 335 -6.61 10.41 14.53
N MET A 336 -6.06 9.20 14.57
CA MET A 336 -5.68 8.41 13.39
C MET A 336 -6.87 7.63 12.83
N SER A 337 -7.70 8.30 12.02
CA SER A 337 -8.93 7.72 11.48
C SER A 337 -8.73 6.63 10.40
N LYS A 338 -7.56 6.58 9.75
CA LYS A 338 -7.23 5.64 8.68
C LYS A 338 -6.49 4.39 9.15
N LEU A 339 -6.08 4.34 10.42
CA LEU A 339 -5.24 3.29 10.96
C LEU A 339 -5.97 1.94 10.96
N ARG A 340 -5.41 0.95 10.26
CA ARG A 340 -5.94 -0.42 10.12
C ARG A 340 -5.15 -1.43 10.93
N SER A 341 -3.84 -1.21 11.04
CA SER A 341 -2.92 -2.07 11.78
C SER A 341 -2.10 -1.22 12.75
N LEU A 342 -2.09 -1.60 14.02
CA LEU A 342 -1.34 -0.91 15.06
C LEU A 342 -0.57 -1.91 15.91
N GLU A 343 0.71 -1.68 16.12
CA GLU A 343 1.52 -2.37 17.10
C GLU A 343 2.15 -1.40 18.09
N VAL A 344 1.96 -1.65 19.38
CA VAL A 344 2.53 -0.85 20.46
C VAL A 344 3.34 -1.76 21.39
N ARG A 345 4.66 -1.52 21.44
CA ARG A 345 5.59 -2.30 22.28
C ARG A 345 6.32 -1.42 23.28
N HIS A 346 6.63 -2.00 24.44
CA HIS A 346 7.54 -1.41 25.43
C HIS A 346 7.15 -0.01 25.97
N TYR A 347 5.85 0.25 26.15
CA TYR A 347 5.40 1.42 26.91
C TYR A 347 5.62 1.20 28.41
N TRP A 348 6.82 1.56 28.88
CA TRP A 348 7.26 1.30 30.25
C TRP A 348 7.36 2.56 31.12
N HIS A 349 7.46 3.72 30.48
CA HIS A 349 7.65 5.01 31.13
C HIS A 349 6.49 5.95 30.76
N GLY A 350 6.13 6.86 31.66
CA GLY A 350 4.98 7.75 31.52
C GLY A 350 3.77 7.35 32.37
N GLN A 351 2.71 8.15 32.31
CA GLN A 351 1.46 7.98 33.05
C GLN A 351 0.49 7.02 32.36
N ASP A 352 -0.53 6.56 33.09
CA ASP A 352 -1.57 5.75 32.45
C ASP A 352 -2.42 6.59 31.50
N VAL A 353 -2.52 6.13 30.25
CA VAL A 353 -3.31 6.78 29.20
C VAL A 353 -4.63 6.03 29.05
N SER A 354 -5.74 6.77 29.10
CA SER A 354 -7.07 6.21 28.84
C SER A 354 -7.58 6.62 27.47
N PHE A 355 -8.06 5.64 26.71
CA PHE A 355 -8.60 5.84 25.37
C PHE A 355 -10.13 5.82 25.41
N PRO A 356 -10.81 6.89 24.96
CA PRO A 356 -12.25 6.84 24.76
C PRO A 356 -12.59 5.88 23.59
N PRO A 357 -13.83 5.39 23.50
CA PRO A 357 -14.27 4.59 22.36
C PRO A 357 -13.98 5.30 21.04
N SER A 358 -13.26 4.63 20.14
CA SER A 358 -12.87 5.23 18.87
C SER A 358 -14.08 5.45 17.97
N PRO A 359 -14.27 6.66 17.41
CA PRO A 359 -15.27 6.87 16.35
C PRO A 359 -14.87 6.17 15.06
N SER A 360 -13.56 5.98 14.81
CA SER A 360 -13.06 5.26 13.65
C SER A 360 -13.14 3.75 13.90
N ARG A 361 -13.96 3.06 13.10
CA ARG A 361 -14.04 1.60 13.06
C ARG A 361 -13.04 0.99 12.07
N ALA A 362 -11.90 1.65 11.91
CA ALA A 362 -10.91 1.33 10.88
C ALA A 362 -9.90 0.29 11.35
N LEU A 363 -9.58 0.26 12.65
CA LEU A 363 -8.55 -0.62 13.20
C LEU A 363 -9.04 -2.08 13.22
N LEU A 364 -8.32 -2.94 12.50
CA LEU A 364 -8.64 -4.36 12.32
C LEU A 364 -7.66 -5.26 13.05
N TRP A 365 -6.39 -4.85 13.14
CA TRP A 365 -5.32 -5.61 13.79
C TRP A 365 -4.63 -4.75 14.85
N LEU A 366 -4.43 -5.31 16.05
CA LEU A 366 -3.76 -4.66 17.17
C LEU A 366 -2.76 -5.60 17.82
N GLY A 367 -1.48 -5.23 17.84
CA GLY A 367 -0.44 -5.87 18.63
C GLY A 367 -0.10 -5.05 19.87
N VAL A 368 -0.12 -5.66 21.06
CA VAL A 368 0.27 -4.99 22.30
C VAL A 368 1.23 -5.84 23.13
N ALA A 369 2.22 -5.19 23.73
CA ALA A 369 3.04 -5.78 24.79
C ALA A 369 2.56 -5.27 26.15
N PHE A 370 2.03 -6.17 26.97
CA PHE A 370 1.63 -5.79 28.33
C PHE A 370 2.85 -5.65 29.24
N ASN A 371 2.85 -4.58 30.03
CA ASN A 371 3.67 -4.43 31.23
C ASN A 371 2.72 -4.42 32.44
N LYS A 372 3.11 -5.10 33.53
CA LYS A 372 2.42 -5.09 34.82
C LYS A 372 1.98 -3.68 35.25
N ASP A 373 2.84 -2.67 35.07
CA ASP A 373 2.60 -1.31 35.58
C ASP A 373 1.73 -0.46 34.63
N ARG A 374 1.63 -0.83 33.36
CA ARG A 374 0.90 -0.08 32.30
C ARG A 374 -0.16 -0.91 31.59
N LYS A 375 -0.63 -1.96 32.25
CA LYS A 375 -1.63 -2.89 31.71
C LYS A 375 -2.98 -2.19 31.45
N SER A 376 -3.38 -1.29 32.36
CA SER A 376 -4.57 -0.43 32.25
C SER A 376 -4.59 0.34 30.93
N THR A 377 -3.47 0.95 30.56
CA THR A 377 -3.33 1.69 29.30
C THR A 377 -3.58 0.80 28.08
N MET A 378 -2.93 -0.37 28.02
CA MET A 378 -3.11 -1.32 26.92
C MET A 378 -4.53 -1.90 26.85
N LEU A 379 -5.15 -2.20 28.00
CA LEU A 379 -6.55 -2.65 28.06
C LEU A 379 -7.52 -1.54 27.60
N SER A 380 -7.23 -0.28 27.96
CA SER A 380 -8.01 0.88 27.50
C SER A 380 -7.93 1.04 25.98
N LEU A 381 -6.73 0.85 25.39
CA LEU A 381 -6.52 0.84 23.95
C LEU A 381 -7.24 -0.32 23.24
N ILE A 382 -7.25 -1.52 23.83
CA ILE A 382 -8.02 -2.65 23.28
C ILE A 382 -9.52 -2.33 23.31
N ASN A 383 -10.00 -1.81 24.43
CA ASN A 383 -11.42 -1.50 24.64
C ASN A 383 -11.91 -0.38 23.73
N SER A 384 -11.08 0.63 23.44
CA SER A 384 -11.47 1.73 22.54
C SER A 384 -11.78 1.26 21.12
N HIS A 385 -11.14 0.19 20.65
CA HIS A 385 -11.32 -0.38 19.31
C HIS A 385 -12.13 -1.69 19.29
N ALA A 386 -12.80 -2.04 20.39
CA ALA A 386 -13.48 -3.33 20.56
C ALA A 386 -14.59 -3.63 19.52
N ALA A 387 -15.12 -2.59 18.88
CA ALA A 387 -16.16 -2.69 17.86
C ALA A 387 -15.67 -3.11 16.47
N SER A 388 -14.39 -2.87 16.14
CA SER A 388 -13.82 -3.15 14.81
C SER A 388 -12.68 -4.15 14.81
N LEU A 389 -12.02 -4.34 15.97
CA LEU A 389 -10.85 -5.19 16.09
C LEU A 389 -11.16 -6.65 15.76
N GLN A 390 -10.49 -7.19 14.73
CA GLN A 390 -10.67 -8.56 14.26
C GLN A 390 -9.56 -9.49 14.75
N GLU A 391 -8.34 -8.98 14.85
CA GLU A 391 -7.19 -9.72 15.35
C GLU A 391 -6.46 -8.94 16.44
N LEU A 392 -6.23 -9.60 17.57
CA LEU A 392 -5.49 -9.07 18.71
C LEU A 392 -4.26 -9.94 18.94
N GLN A 393 -3.07 -9.36 18.86
CA GLN A 393 -1.82 -9.99 19.25
C GLN A 393 -1.37 -9.46 20.61
N VAL A 394 -1.10 -10.36 21.54
CA VAL A 394 -0.64 -10.02 22.89
C VAL A 394 0.70 -10.68 23.14
N ARG A 395 1.71 -9.86 23.42
CA ARG A 395 3.01 -10.36 23.88
C ARG A 395 2.94 -10.63 25.38
N CYS A 396 2.99 -11.92 25.77
CA CYS A 396 2.92 -12.34 27.17
C CYS A 396 3.69 -13.64 27.43
N SER A 397 4.24 -13.76 28.64
CA SER A 397 4.86 -14.99 29.13
C SER A 397 3.83 -15.95 29.74
N TYR A 398 4.22 -17.22 29.87
CA TYR A 398 3.50 -18.25 30.62
C TYR A 398 4.16 -18.52 31.99
N GLU A 399 5.39 -18.05 32.20
CA GLU A 399 6.14 -18.10 33.47
C GLU A 399 6.16 -16.73 34.16
N HIS A 400 6.38 -16.72 35.49
CA HIS A 400 6.46 -15.54 36.34
C HIS A 400 7.32 -14.41 35.75
N GLY A 401 6.86 -13.15 35.87
CA GLY A 401 7.60 -12.00 35.38
C GLY A 401 6.71 -10.79 35.12
N CYS A 402 7.30 -9.72 34.59
CA CYS A 402 6.59 -8.48 34.25
C CYS A 402 5.61 -8.63 33.06
N THR A 403 5.71 -9.74 32.33
CA THR A 403 4.88 -10.08 31.16
C THR A 403 3.92 -11.26 31.41
N TYR A 404 3.78 -11.71 32.66
CA TYR A 404 2.91 -12.82 33.05
C TYR A 404 1.52 -12.32 33.45
N PHE A 405 0.49 -12.75 32.71
CA PHE A 405 -0.90 -12.31 32.93
C PHE A 405 -1.84 -13.52 33.08
N PRO A 406 -1.98 -14.08 34.28
CA PRO A 406 -2.81 -15.28 34.51
C PRO A 406 -4.31 -15.03 34.32
N HIS A 407 -4.75 -13.78 34.45
CA HIS A 407 -6.16 -13.38 34.34
C HIS A 407 -6.50 -12.73 33.00
N LEU A 408 -5.59 -12.80 32.02
CA LEU A 408 -5.75 -12.13 30.73
C LEU A 408 -7.08 -12.45 30.05
N GLY A 409 -7.53 -13.71 30.06
CA GLY A 409 -8.80 -14.10 29.45
C GLY A 409 -10.01 -13.36 30.04
N ARG A 410 -10.06 -13.21 31.37
CA ARG A 410 -11.15 -12.48 32.05
C ARG A 410 -11.10 -10.98 31.77
N GLU A 411 -9.90 -10.43 31.69
CA GLU A 411 -9.69 -9.01 31.41
C GLU A 411 -10.13 -8.66 29.98
N LEU A 412 -9.74 -9.49 29.01
CA LEU A 412 -10.17 -9.33 27.61
C LEU A 412 -11.67 -9.55 27.43
N ALA A 413 -12.27 -10.48 28.18
CA ALA A 413 -13.72 -10.67 28.19
C ALA A 413 -14.46 -9.38 28.63
N GLY A 414 -13.87 -8.60 29.54
CA GLY A 414 -14.36 -7.30 29.97
C GLY A 414 -14.37 -6.22 28.87
N CYS A 415 -13.49 -6.34 27.86
CA CYS A 415 -13.35 -5.36 26.78
C CYS A 415 -14.44 -5.45 25.70
N ARG A 416 -15.39 -6.39 25.79
CA ARG A 416 -16.53 -6.53 24.84
C ARG A 416 -16.11 -6.54 23.36
N LEU A 417 -15.11 -7.35 23.04
CA LEU A 417 -14.50 -7.47 21.70
C LEU A 417 -15.45 -8.18 20.71
N ARG A 418 -16.41 -7.45 20.14
CA ARG A 418 -17.52 -8.01 19.33
C ARG A 418 -17.11 -8.49 17.94
N ALA A 419 -16.08 -7.88 17.37
CA ALA A 419 -15.60 -8.20 16.03
C ALA A 419 -14.41 -9.17 16.02
N LEU A 420 -13.91 -9.54 17.20
CA LEU A 420 -12.70 -10.34 17.34
C LEU A 420 -12.94 -11.75 16.80
N ARG A 421 -12.02 -12.18 15.95
CA ARG A 421 -11.99 -13.52 15.35
C ARG A 421 -10.77 -14.29 15.82
N ARG A 422 -9.66 -13.59 16.08
CA ARG A 422 -8.38 -14.21 16.37
C ARG A 422 -7.64 -13.48 17.49
N LEU A 423 -7.18 -14.24 18.48
CA LEU A 423 -6.28 -13.80 19.55
C LEU A 423 -4.99 -14.58 19.45
N VAL A 424 -3.87 -13.91 19.18
CA VAL A 424 -2.55 -14.51 19.06
C VAL A 424 -1.71 -14.16 20.28
N LEU A 425 -1.14 -15.16 20.94
CA LEU A 425 -0.16 -14.96 22.00
C LEU A 425 1.24 -15.05 21.41
N GLU A 426 1.97 -13.94 21.48
CA GLU A 426 3.38 -13.87 21.15
C GLU A 426 4.21 -14.11 22.40
N ARG A 427 5.14 -15.08 22.35
CA ARG A 427 5.96 -15.44 23.50
C ARG A 427 7.31 -14.73 23.42
N PRO A 428 7.82 -14.19 24.54
CA PRO A 428 9.22 -13.77 24.58
C PRO A 428 10.11 -15.00 24.41
N LEU A 429 10.91 -15.02 23.34
CA LEU A 429 11.88 -16.10 23.09
C LEU A 429 12.97 -16.05 24.16
N LEU A 430 13.15 -17.15 24.89
CA LEU A 430 14.31 -17.38 25.75
C LEU A 430 15.40 -18.08 24.91
N GLY A 431 16.20 -17.31 24.18
CA GLY A 431 17.36 -17.81 23.41
C GLY A 431 17.04 -18.36 22.01
N ALA A 432 18.00 -19.09 21.42
CA ALA A 432 18.05 -19.50 20.01
C ALA A 432 17.10 -20.66 19.61
N LEU A 433 15.98 -20.85 20.32
CA LEU A 433 15.02 -21.92 20.03
C LEU A 433 13.76 -21.33 19.40
N ASP A 434 13.50 -21.67 18.13
CA ASP A 434 12.29 -21.29 17.37
C ASP A 434 11.00 -22.02 17.86
N LYS A 435 10.99 -22.55 19.08
CA LYS A 435 9.89 -23.35 19.62
C LYS A 435 9.46 -22.82 20.99
N CYS A 436 8.17 -22.94 21.26
CA CYS A 436 7.64 -22.66 22.59
C CYS A 436 8.32 -23.59 23.62
N PRO A 437 9.07 -23.07 24.60
CA PRO A 437 9.88 -23.91 25.50
C PRO A 437 9.01 -24.82 26.38
N GLU A 438 7.89 -24.30 26.88
CA GLU A 438 6.91 -25.07 27.67
C GLU A 438 5.57 -25.17 26.95
N THR A 439 5.48 -26.13 26.03
CA THR A 439 4.27 -26.36 25.23
C THR A 439 3.03 -26.67 26.07
N ASP A 440 3.16 -27.39 27.19
CA ASP A 440 2.03 -27.75 28.06
C ASP A 440 1.50 -26.56 28.86
N ALA A 441 2.39 -25.76 29.46
CA ALA A 441 2.01 -24.51 30.14
C ALA A 441 1.35 -23.52 29.16
N CYS A 442 1.90 -23.42 27.95
CA CYS A 442 1.31 -22.62 26.89
C CYS A 442 -0.10 -23.10 26.52
N ARG A 443 -0.30 -24.41 26.30
CA ARG A 443 -1.62 -25.00 26.00
C ARG A 443 -2.63 -24.78 27.12
N LEU A 444 -2.22 -24.93 28.38
CA LEU A 444 -3.09 -24.68 29.54
C LEU A 444 -3.55 -23.23 29.58
N GLN A 445 -2.63 -22.28 29.33
CA GLN A 445 -2.97 -20.86 29.28
C GLN A 445 -3.91 -20.54 28.12
N LEU A 446 -3.65 -21.08 26.92
CA LEU A 446 -4.52 -20.92 25.74
C LEU A 446 -5.94 -21.43 26.05
N GLN A 447 -6.07 -22.62 26.66
CA GLN A 447 -7.37 -23.16 27.06
C GLN A 447 -8.08 -22.29 28.10
N THR A 448 -7.34 -21.77 29.08
CA THR A 448 -7.90 -20.89 30.12
C THR A 448 -8.43 -19.58 29.52
N ILE A 449 -7.70 -18.99 28.57
CA ILE A 449 -8.13 -17.79 27.85
C ILE A 449 -9.34 -18.10 26.97
N ARG A 450 -9.30 -19.20 26.22
CA ARG A 450 -10.40 -19.63 25.35
C ARG A 450 -11.71 -19.82 26.11
N ARG A 451 -11.67 -20.36 27.34
CA ARG A 451 -12.86 -20.50 28.21
C ARG A 451 -13.48 -19.15 28.63
N SER A 452 -12.73 -18.06 28.55
CA SER A 452 -13.20 -16.72 28.94
C SER A 452 -13.73 -15.92 27.75
N LEU A 453 -13.48 -16.36 26.51
CA LEU A 453 -13.85 -15.66 25.29
C LEU A 453 -14.98 -16.41 24.55
N PRO A 454 -15.70 -15.74 23.63
CA PRO A 454 -16.69 -16.41 22.79
C PRO A 454 -16.06 -17.56 21.99
N GLU A 455 -16.83 -18.64 21.78
CA GLU A 455 -16.35 -19.83 21.05
C GLU A 455 -15.92 -19.55 19.60
N THR A 456 -16.38 -18.43 19.03
CA THR A 456 -16.04 -17.96 17.69
C THR A 456 -14.63 -17.36 17.59
N VAL A 457 -13.93 -17.16 18.71
CA VAL A 457 -12.58 -16.60 18.74
C VAL A 457 -11.53 -17.70 18.76
N ASP A 458 -10.67 -17.71 17.75
CA ASP A 458 -9.50 -18.57 17.71
C ASP A 458 -8.40 -18.02 18.62
N VAL A 459 -7.99 -18.80 19.62
CA VAL A 459 -6.90 -18.44 20.54
C VAL A 459 -5.68 -19.28 20.19
N LEU A 460 -4.64 -18.63 19.67
CA LEU A 460 -3.47 -19.26 19.06
C LEU A 460 -2.18 -18.82 19.75
N CYS A 461 -1.12 -19.63 19.64
CA CYS A 461 0.24 -19.23 19.99
C CYS A 461 1.09 -19.11 18.73
N MET A 462 1.82 -18.00 18.58
CA MET A 462 2.63 -17.70 17.40
C MET A 462 3.70 -18.76 17.09
N HIS A 463 4.16 -19.51 18.11
CA HIS A 463 5.20 -20.53 17.94
C HIS A 463 4.66 -21.97 17.92
N CYS A 464 3.46 -22.21 18.45
CA CYS A 464 2.87 -23.55 18.47
C CYS A 464 2.03 -23.81 17.21
N ASP A 465 1.39 -22.78 16.68
CA ASP A 465 0.42 -22.89 15.60
C ASP A 465 0.97 -22.31 14.30
N LYS A 466 1.19 -23.15 13.28
CA LYS A 466 1.69 -22.69 11.96
C LYS A 466 0.74 -21.74 11.24
N SER A 467 -0.55 -21.77 11.59
CA SER A 467 -1.58 -20.86 11.06
C SER A 467 -1.52 -19.47 11.69
N ALA A 468 -0.69 -19.26 12.72
CA ALA A 468 -0.49 -17.97 13.36
C ALA A 468 0.51 -17.06 12.61
N LEU A 469 1.29 -17.62 11.66
CA LEU A 469 2.27 -16.91 10.84
C LEU A 469 1.68 -16.39 9.52
#